data_AF-A0A100HQN1-F1
#
_entry.id   AF-A0A100HQN1-F1
#
_cell.length_a   1.000
_cell.length_b   1.000
_cell.length_c   1.000
_cell.angle_alpha   90.00
_cell.angle_beta   90.00
_cell.angle_gamma   90.00
#
_symmetry.space_group_name_H-M   'P 1'
#
loop_
_entity.id
_entity.type
_entity.pdbx_description
1 polymer ?
#
loop_
_entity_poly.entity_id
_entity_poly.type
_entity_poly.pdbx_seq_one_letter_code
_entity_poly.pdbx_strand_id
1 'polypeptide(L)'
;MIDPLLNDLATEARTINAANGWGLDFNPDANRDELPGYLALIHSEVTEAWTAKTPREAVRELGDVIVRALDLGQLIQPGYWAGCDAEYCWIGDRDLRAEGWTETLMHLHTLTSQALEHYRKSEEWRPAVLNRLHVLVSHAWDAMRRYSPKRAPVEVVHEILAANRQRAYRHGGRRT
;
A
#
# COMPACT_ATOMS: atom_id res chain seq x y z
N MET A 1 21.08 2.87 -10.39
CA MET A 1 20.19 3.80 -11.11
C MET A 1 18.86 3.65 -10.40
N ILE A 2 18.33 4.70 -9.76
CA ILE A 2 17.10 4.61 -8.97
C ILE A 2 15.95 4.35 -9.95
N ASP A 3 15.29 3.20 -9.84
CA ASP A 3 14.14 2.87 -10.68
C ASP A 3 12.95 3.80 -10.32
N PRO A 4 12.45 4.64 -11.25
CA PRO A 4 11.35 5.57 -10.98
C PRO A 4 9.99 4.87 -10.76
N LEU A 5 9.90 3.55 -10.94
CA LEU A 5 8.64 2.81 -10.99
C LEU A 5 7.70 3.06 -9.81
N LEU A 6 8.19 2.99 -8.55
CA LEU A 6 7.29 3.19 -7.39
C LEU A 6 6.76 4.63 -7.32
N ASN A 7 7.58 5.61 -7.67
CA ASN A 7 7.15 7.00 -7.69
C ASN A 7 6.13 7.27 -8.79
N ASP A 8 6.31 6.67 -9.96
CA ASP A 8 5.36 6.78 -11.07
C ASP A 8 4.02 6.14 -10.70
N LEU A 9 4.04 4.93 -10.13
CA LEU A 9 2.84 4.26 -9.63
C LEU A 9 2.14 5.04 -8.51
N ALA A 10 2.90 5.62 -7.56
CA ALA A 10 2.32 6.43 -6.49
C ALA A 10 1.69 7.72 -7.01
N THR A 11 2.36 8.39 -7.95
CA THR A 11 1.85 9.61 -8.61
C THR A 11 0.58 9.29 -9.40
N GLU A 12 0.57 8.16 -10.11
CA GLU A 12 -0.59 7.68 -10.86
C GLU A 12 -1.76 7.35 -9.91
N ALA A 13 -1.51 6.59 -8.84
CA ALA A 13 -2.51 6.27 -7.82
C ALA A 13 -3.13 7.53 -7.20
N ARG A 14 -2.28 8.50 -6.81
CA ARG A 14 -2.72 9.79 -6.27
C ARG A 14 -3.58 10.57 -7.25
N THR A 15 -3.17 10.61 -8.52
CA THR A 15 -3.91 11.31 -9.57
C THR A 15 -5.30 10.71 -9.77
N ILE A 16 -5.38 9.38 -9.85
CA ILE A 16 -6.64 8.65 -10.02
C ILE A 16 -7.55 8.84 -8.80
N ASN A 17 -7.01 8.66 -7.60
CA ASN A 17 -7.78 8.80 -6.37
C ASN A 17 -8.26 10.25 -6.20
N ALA A 18 -7.43 11.26 -6.47
CA ALA A 18 -7.85 12.66 -6.47
C ALA A 18 -8.99 12.93 -7.46
N ALA A 19 -8.90 12.40 -8.69
CA ALA A 19 -9.96 12.52 -9.70
C ALA A 19 -11.27 11.85 -9.25
N ASN A 20 -11.18 10.79 -8.46
CA ASN A 20 -12.32 10.12 -7.85
C ASN A 20 -12.82 10.81 -6.56
N GLY A 21 -12.22 11.93 -6.17
CA GLY A 21 -12.60 12.70 -4.97
C GLY A 21 -12.02 12.18 -3.66
N TRP A 22 -11.05 11.26 -3.70
CA TRP A 22 -10.45 10.65 -2.53
C TRP A 22 -9.29 11.48 -1.99
N GLY A 23 -9.29 11.76 -0.70
CA GLY A 23 -8.17 12.41 0.00
C GLY A 23 -7.85 13.83 -0.44
N LEU A 24 -8.83 14.53 -1.02
CA LEU A 24 -8.71 15.95 -1.34
C LEU A 24 -8.58 16.83 -0.09
N ASP A 25 -9.23 16.43 0.99
CA ASP A 25 -9.23 17.17 2.25
C ASP A 25 -8.14 16.70 3.22
N PHE A 26 -7.38 15.65 2.89
CA PHE A 26 -6.35 15.14 3.79
C PHE A 26 -5.15 16.09 3.81
N ASN A 27 -4.81 16.53 5.01
CA ASN A 27 -3.68 17.38 5.32
C ASN A 27 -3.02 16.83 6.61
N PRO A 28 -1.81 16.26 6.51
CA PRO A 28 -1.14 15.66 7.66
C PRO A 28 -0.74 16.67 8.75
N ASP A 29 -0.82 17.98 8.49
CA ASP A 29 -0.64 19.06 9.47
C ASP A 29 -1.95 19.59 10.06
N ALA A 30 -3.07 19.54 9.31
CA ALA A 30 -4.33 20.18 9.71
C ALA A 30 -5.41 19.20 10.19
N ASN A 31 -5.47 17.98 9.66
CA ASN A 31 -6.45 16.95 10.03
C ASN A 31 -5.82 15.55 10.10
N ARG A 32 -4.72 15.45 10.86
CA ARG A 32 -4.00 14.18 11.08
C ARG A 32 -4.89 13.03 11.60
N ASP A 33 -6.00 13.34 12.27
CA ASP A 33 -6.93 12.36 12.84
C ASP A 33 -7.65 11.51 11.78
N GLU A 34 -7.51 11.83 10.49
CA GLU A 34 -7.97 11.00 9.39
C GLU A 34 -7.03 9.83 9.07
N LEU A 35 -5.75 9.88 9.49
CA LEU A 35 -4.76 8.86 9.17
C LEU A 35 -5.19 7.43 9.57
N PRO A 36 -5.78 7.19 10.76
CA PRO A 36 -6.32 5.88 11.12
C PRO A 36 -7.34 5.34 10.10
N GLY A 37 -8.14 6.20 9.48
CA GLY A 37 -9.10 5.79 8.44
C GLY A 37 -8.40 5.24 7.19
N TYR A 38 -7.31 5.85 6.76
CA TYR A 38 -6.51 5.33 5.64
C TYR A 38 -5.79 4.02 6.00
N LEU A 39 -5.22 3.92 7.20
CA LEU A 39 -4.59 2.69 7.67
C LEU A 39 -5.59 1.55 7.80
N ALA A 40 -6.83 1.83 8.23
CA ALA A 40 -7.90 0.84 8.28
C ALA A 40 -8.29 0.33 6.89
N LEU A 41 -8.27 1.19 5.87
CA LEU A 41 -8.50 0.77 4.49
C LEU A 41 -7.38 -0.12 3.96
N ILE A 42 -6.12 0.16 4.28
CA ILE A 42 -5.01 -0.76 3.91
C ILE A 42 -5.17 -2.10 4.63
N HIS A 43 -5.53 -2.06 5.91
CA HIS A 43 -5.76 -3.27 6.72
C HIS A 43 -6.95 -4.10 6.21
N SER A 44 -8.02 -3.46 5.70
CA SER A 44 -9.12 -4.20 5.09
C SER A 44 -8.68 -4.99 3.86
N GLU A 45 -7.83 -4.41 3.00
CA GLU A 45 -7.30 -5.15 1.83
C GLU A 45 -6.42 -6.34 2.23
N VAL A 46 -5.66 -6.23 3.32
CA VAL A 46 -4.93 -7.39 3.88
C VAL A 46 -5.91 -8.49 4.34
N THR A 47 -7.04 -8.10 4.90
CA THR A 47 -8.10 -9.04 5.35
C THR A 47 -8.85 -9.66 4.16
N GLU A 48 -9.06 -8.89 3.08
CA GLU A 48 -9.62 -9.40 1.82
C GLU A 48 -8.66 -10.41 1.19
N ALA A 49 -7.35 -10.14 1.17
CA ALA A 49 -6.33 -11.10 0.74
C ALA A 49 -6.37 -12.39 1.57
N TRP A 50 -6.55 -12.29 2.89
CA TRP A 50 -6.67 -13.44 3.79
C TRP A 50 -7.91 -14.31 3.50
N THR A 51 -9.02 -13.68 3.16
CA THR A 51 -10.32 -14.35 2.97
C THR A 51 -10.62 -14.71 1.52
N ALA A 52 -9.73 -14.33 0.59
CA ALA A 52 -9.80 -14.66 -0.82
C ALA A 52 -9.93 -16.18 -1.04
N LYS A 53 -10.78 -16.56 -2.00
CA LYS A 53 -11.06 -17.98 -2.29
C LYS A 53 -10.08 -18.56 -3.29
N THR A 54 -9.42 -17.69 -4.06
CA THR A 54 -8.44 -18.08 -5.07
C THR A 54 -7.13 -17.32 -4.90
N PRO A 55 -5.98 -17.91 -5.29
CA PRO A 55 -4.71 -17.19 -5.33
C PRO A 55 -4.75 -15.92 -6.19
N ARG A 56 -5.57 -15.91 -7.25
CA ARG A 56 -5.74 -14.75 -8.13
C ARG A 56 -6.41 -13.58 -7.42
N GLU A 57 -7.48 -13.86 -6.67
CA GLU A 57 -8.16 -12.87 -5.83
C GLU A 57 -7.20 -12.36 -4.76
N ALA A 58 -6.54 -13.26 -4.02
CA ALA A 58 -5.55 -12.91 -3.01
C ALA A 58 -4.45 -11.96 -3.53
N VAL A 59 -3.88 -12.26 -4.70
CA VAL A 59 -2.85 -11.41 -5.36
C VAL A 59 -3.44 -10.07 -5.81
N ARG A 60 -4.71 -10.03 -6.23
CA ARG A 60 -5.40 -8.80 -6.59
C ARG A 60 -5.58 -7.89 -5.38
N GLU A 61 -5.92 -8.44 -4.21
CA GLU A 61 -6.06 -7.69 -2.97
C GLU A 61 -4.69 -7.21 -2.42
N LEU A 62 -3.62 -8.01 -2.56
CA LEU A 62 -2.26 -7.53 -2.28
C LEU A 62 -1.86 -6.35 -3.18
N GLY A 63 -2.34 -6.29 -4.41
CA GLY A 63 -2.16 -5.12 -5.25
C GLY A 63 -2.93 -3.90 -4.73
N ASP A 64 -4.14 -4.08 -4.18
CA ASP A 64 -4.90 -2.98 -3.57
C ASP A 64 -4.20 -2.46 -2.30
N VAL A 65 -3.59 -3.35 -1.50
CA VAL A 65 -2.69 -2.97 -0.39
C VAL A 65 -1.59 -2.02 -0.88
N ILE A 66 -0.91 -2.37 -1.97
CA ILE A 66 0.17 -1.55 -2.56
C ILE A 66 -0.38 -0.20 -3.03
N VAL A 67 -1.44 -0.17 -3.83
CA VAL A 67 -2.03 1.07 -4.36
C VAL A 67 -2.42 2.03 -3.24
N ARG A 68 -3.08 1.53 -2.20
CA ARG A 68 -3.49 2.36 -1.05
C ARG A 68 -2.30 2.86 -0.24
N ALA A 69 -1.28 2.03 -0.04
CA ALA A 69 -0.08 2.42 0.70
C ALA A 69 0.76 3.46 -0.07
N LEU A 70 0.89 3.32 -1.39
CA LEU A 70 1.57 4.28 -2.26
C LEU A 70 0.85 5.65 -2.23
N ASP A 71 -0.48 5.64 -2.39
CA ASP A 71 -1.31 6.84 -2.33
C ASP A 71 -1.20 7.53 -0.96
N LEU A 72 -1.29 6.76 0.13
CA LEU A 72 -1.14 7.31 1.48
C LEU A 72 0.25 7.92 1.71
N GLY A 73 1.31 7.27 1.22
CA GLY A 73 2.66 7.82 1.27
C GLY A 73 2.75 9.18 0.57
N GLN A 74 2.12 9.30 -0.61
CA GLN A 74 2.08 10.55 -1.38
C GLN A 74 1.24 11.64 -0.69
N LEU A 75 0.17 11.27 0.01
CA LEU A 75 -0.65 12.16 0.83
C LEU A 75 0.10 12.68 2.06
N ILE A 76 0.90 11.83 2.73
CA ILE A 76 1.69 12.23 3.91
C ILE A 76 2.87 13.11 3.49
N GLN A 77 3.59 12.73 2.44
CA GLN A 77 4.78 13.44 1.96
C GLN A 77 4.91 13.28 0.44
N PRO A 78 4.51 14.29 -0.34
CA PRO A 78 4.66 14.27 -1.79
C PRO A 78 6.10 13.99 -2.23
N GLY A 79 6.29 13.05 -3.13
CA GLY A 79 7.61 12.67 -3.65
C GLY A 79 8.41 11.74 -2.74
N TYR A 80 7.81 11.23 -1.65
CA TYR A 80 8.45 10.24 -0.76
C TYR A 80 9.03 9.04 -1.54
N TRP A 81 8.33 8.59 -2.57
CA TRP A 81 8.69 7.41 -3.35
C TRP A 81 9.79 7.64 -4.39
N ALA A 82 10.20 8.90 -4.65
CA ALA A 82 11.18 9.23 -5.69
C ALA A 82 12.58 8.63 -5.49
N GLY A 83 12.90 8.21 -4.27
CA GLY A 83 14.14 7.50 -3.93
C GLY A 83 13.96 6.01 -3.63
N CYS A 84 12.75 5.47 -3.79
CA CYS A 84 12.42 4.10 -3.45
C CYS A 84 12.41 3.25 -4.72
N ASP A 85 13.22 2.19 -4.72
CA ASP A 85 13.30 1.26 -5.83
C ASP A 85 12.47 0.00 -5.50
N ALA A 86 11.62 -0.41 -6.46
CA ALA A 86 10.76 -1.57 -6.34
C ALA A 86 11.55 -2.89 -6.20
N GLU A 87 12.75 -2.96 -6.79
CA GLU A 87 13.64 -4.12 -6.73
C GLU A 87 14.49 -4.13 -5.46
N TYR A 88 14.79 -2.96 -4.87
CA TYR A 88 15.57 -2.81 -3.64
C TYR A 88 14.75 -2.75 -2.35
N CYS A 89 13.45 -3.02 -2.44
CA CYS A 89 12.56 -3.31 -1.33
C CYS A 89 12.93 -4.59 -0.54
N TRP A 90 14.19 -5.04 -0.59
CA TRP A 90 14.70 -6.19 0.14
C TRP A 90 15.22 -5.74 1.51
N ILE A 91 14.37 -5.80 2.52
CA ILE A 91 14.76 -5.50 3.90
C ILE A 91 15.45 -6.74 4.47
N GLY A 92 16.79 -6.67 4.48
CA GLY A 92 17.75 -7.48 5.24
C GLY A 92 17.32 -8.84 5.81
N ASP A 93 17.96 -9.90 5.28
CA ASP A 93 18.35 -11.15 5.95
C ASP A 93 17.32 -12.03 6.67
N ARG A 94 16.03 -11.65 6.76
CA ARG A 94 15.01 -12.69 6.90
C ARG A 94 14.82 -13.31 5.54
N ASP A 95 15.13 -14.59 5.44
CA ASP A 95 14.80 -15.40 4.28
C ASP A 95 13.27 -15.55 4.20
N LEU A 96 12.59 -14.49 3.74
CA LEU A 96 11.15 -14.44 3.53
C LEU A 96 10.69 -15.51 2.54
N ARG A 97 11.62 -16.14 1.80
CA ARG A 97 11.34 -17.26 0.91
C ARG A 97 10.84 -18.49 1.69
N ALA A 98 11.10 -18.57 3.00
CA ALA A 98 10.60 -19.63 3.87
C ALA A 98 9.21 -19.33 4.47
N GLU A 99 8.71 -18.09 4.38
CA GLU A 99 7.43 -17.71 4.96
C GLU A 99 6.27 -18.16 4.06
N GLY A 100 5.32 -18.89 4.64
CA GLY A 100 4.08 -19.26 3.98
C GLY A 100 3.14 -18.06 3.79
N TRP A 101 1.99 -18.34 3.15
CA TRP A 101 0.98 -17.32 2.83
C TRP A 101 0.44 -16.66 4.09
N THR A 102 0.12 -17.49 5.08
CA THR A 102 -0.40 -17.09 6.38
C THR A 102 0.58 -16.16 7.10
N GLU A 103 1.86 -16.53 7.16
CA GLU A 103 2.91 -15.76 7.81
C GLU A 103 3.09 -14.39 7.14
N THR A 104 3.09 -14.39 5.81
CA THR A 104 3.18 -13.15 5.01
C THR A 104 2.03 -12.20 5.35
N LEU A 105 0.79 -12.68 5.36
CA LEU A 105 -0.37 -11.83 5.67
C LEU A 105 -0.41 -11.36 7.13
N MET A 106 -0.02 -12.22 8.08
CA MET A 106 0.15 -11.82 9.48
C MET A 106 1.21 -10.74 9.65
N HIS A 107 2.28 -10.80 8.86
CA HIS A 107 3.30 -9.77 8.83
C HIS A 107 2.75 -8.43 8.30
N LEU A 108 2.02 -8.45 7.17
CA LEU A 108 1.37 -7.25 6.63
C LEU A 108 0.37 -6.64 7.64
N HIS A 109 -0.43 -7.47 8.32
CA HIS A 109 -1.29 -7.02 9.42
C HIS A 109 -0.49 -6.34 10.55
N THR A 110 0.64 -6.94 10.94
CA THR A 110 1.51 -6.37 11.97
C THR A 110 2.08 -5.02 11.53
N LEU A 111 2.47 -4.86 10.26
CA LEU A 111 3.00 -3.61 9.73
C LEU A 111 1.95 -2.49 9.72
N THR A 112 0.71 -2.77 9.33
CA THR A 112 -0.39 -1.79 9.43
C THR A 112 -0.63 -1.36 10.88
N SER A 113 -0.60 -2.31 11.82
CA SER A 113 -0.76 -2.03 13.26
C SER A 113 0.41 -1.21 13.82
N GLN A 114 1.64 -1.51 13.42
CA GLN A 114 2.83 -0.74 13.80
C GLN A 114 2.79 0.69 13.25
N ALA A 115 2.31 0.89 12.02
CA ALA A 115 2.13 2.23 11.46
C ALA A 115 1.14 3.05 12.31
N LEU A 116 0.00 2.46 12.69
CA LEU A 116 -0.98 3.11 13.57
C LEU A 116 -0.39 3.40 14.96
N GLU A 117 0.39 2.49 15.51
CA GLU A 117 1.03 2.67 16.81
C GLU A 117 2.08 3.80 16.77
N HIS A 118 2.92 3.85 15.74
CA HIS A 118 3.87 4.94 15.54
C HIS A 118 3.17 6.29 15.41
N TYR A 119 2.05 6.34 14.67
CA TYR A 119 1.20 7.53 14.61
C TYR A 119 0.72 7.97 16.00
N ARG A 120 0.27 7.05 16.84
CA ARG A 120 -0.31 7.37 18.15
C ARG A 120 0.72 7.78 19.20
N LYS A 121 1.94 7.27 19.11
CA LYS A 121 2.94 7.36 20.20
C LYS A 121 4.14 8.26 19.89
N SER A 122 4.36 8.63 18.63
CA SER A 122 5.52 9.42 18.22
C SER A 122 5.14 10.86 17.92
N GLU A 123 5.92 11.83 18.42
CA GLU A 123 5.83 13.23 17.98
C GLU A 123 6.30 13.36 16.53
N GLU A 124 7.39 12.66 16.17
CA GLU A 124 7.92 12.55 14.80
C GLU A 124 7.34 11.31 14.10
N TRP A 125 6.01 11.25 13.97
CA TRP A 125 5.36 10.05 13.42
C TRP A 125 5.57 9.88 11.92
N ARG A 126 5.72 10.95 11.13
CA ARG A 126 5.75 10.88 9.65
C ARG A 126 6.81 9.93 9.13
N PRO A 127 8.11 10.07 9.49
CA PRO A 127 9.14 9.17 8.98
C PRO A 127 8.90 7.72 9.40
N ALA A 128 8.40 7.50 10.62
CA ALA A 128 8.10 6.16 11.14
C ALA A 128 6.94 5.48 10.40
N VAL A 129 5.85 6.22 10.14
CA VAL A 129 4.70 5.72 9.37
C VAL A 129 5.10 5.45 7.93
N LEU A 130 5.78 6.39 7.28
CA LEU A 130 6.27 6.25 5.90
C LEU A 130 7.18 5.03 5.75
N ASN A 131 8.11 4.82 6.69
CA ASN A 131 8.95 3.64 6.70
C ASN A 131 8.13 2.33 6.81
N ARG A 132 7.08 2.29 7.64
CA ARG A 132 6.20 1.11 7.70
C ARG A 132 5.40 0.89 6.43
N LEU A 133 4.94 1.95 5.77
CA LEU A 133 4.28 1.85 4.46
C LEU A 133 5.24 1.32 3.39
N HIS A 134 6.49 1.79 3.38
CA HIS A 134 7.53 1.26 2.50
C HIS A 134 7.70 -0.24 2.73
N VAL A 135 7.96 -0.67 3.97
CA VAL A 135 8.11 -2.10 4.31
C VAL A 135 6.87 -2.89 3.87
N LEU A 136 5.68 -2.36 4.09
CA LEU A 136 4.42 -3.02 3.70
C LEU A 136 4.31 -3.19 2.18
N VAL A 137 4.65 -2.16 1.39
CA VAL A 137 4.70 -2.24 -0.08
C VAL A 137 5.72 -3.29 -0.52
N SER A 138 6.92 -3.28 0.07
CA SER A 138 7.98 -4.24 -0.21
C SER A 138 7.54 -5.68 -0.02
N HIS A 139 6.93 -5.99 1.13
CA HIS A 139 6.50 -7.34 1.47
C HIS A 139 5.30 -7.79 0.62
N ALA A 140 4.35 -6.90 0.34
CA ALA A 140 3.23 -7.21 -0.55
C ALA A 140 3.72 -7.49 -1.99
N TRP A 141 4.67 -6.70 -2.48
CA TRP A 141 5.25 -6.87 -3.81
C TRP A 141 6.00 -8.21 -3.95
N ASP A 142 6.83 -8.56 -2.96
CA ASP A 142 7.52 -9.86 -2.94
C ASP A 142 6.55 -11.03 -2.85
N ALA A 143 5.52 -10.91 -2.00
CA ALA A 143 4.46 -11.91 -1.91
C ALA A 143 3.79 -12.14 -3.27
N MET A 144 3.45 -11.08 -4.00
CA MET A 144 2.87 -11.21 -5.34
C MET A 144 3.79 -11.95 -6.31
N ARG A 145 5.11 -11.70 -6.27
CA ARG A 145 6.09 -12.46 -7.08
C ARG A 145 6.10 -13.95 -6.73
N ARG A 146 6.01 -14.29 -5.44
CA ARG A 146 6.00 -15.68 -4.96
C ARG A 146 4.71 -16.43 -5.30
N TYR A 147 3.56 -15.80 -5.09
CA TYR A 147 2.24 -16.43 -5.25
C TYR A 147 1.65 -16.27 -6.65
N SER A 148 2.22 -15.40 -7.50
CA SER A 148 1.85 -15.23 -8.91
C SER A 148 3.08 -15.15 -9.82
N PRO A 149 3.96 -16.18 -9.86
CA PRO A 149 5.25 -16.08 -10.55
C PRO A 149 5.15 -15.87 -12.07
N LYS A 150 3.97 -16.08 -12.66
CA LYS A 150 3.70 -15.85 -14.09
C LYS A 150 3.22 -14.43 -14.41
N ARG A 151 2.98 -13.59 -13.40
CA ARG A 151 2.47 -12.23 -13.56
C ARG A 151 3.34 -11.28 -12.76
N ALA A 152 3.87 -10.26 -13.42
CA ALA A 152 4.68 -9.29 -12.70
C ALA A 152 3.77 -8.44 -11.78
N PRO A 153 4.19 -8.11 -10.54
CA PRO A 153 3.36 -7.30 -9.65
C PRO A 153 2.93 -5.97 -10.26
N VAL A 154 3.80 -5.35 -11.05
CA VAL A 154 3.52 -4.11 -11.80
C VAL A 154 2.34 -4.26 -12.75
N GLU A 155 2.18 -5.41 -13.42
CA GLU A 155 1.04 -5.66 -14.32
C GLU A 155 -0.26 -5.70 -13.53
N VAL A 156 -0.25 -6.39 -12.39
CA VAL A 156 -1.41 -6.45 -11.50
C VAL A 156 -1.76 -5.04 -11.04
N VAL A 157 -0.80 -4.28 -10.50
CA VAL A 157 -1.01 -2.90 -10.03
C VAL A 157 -1.58 -2.00 -11.14
N HIS A 158 -1.06 -2.07 -12.37
CA HIS A 158 -1.63 -1.31 -13.49
C HIS A 158 -3.07 -1.71 -13.83
N GLU A 159 -3.44 -2.99 -13.74
CA GLU A 159 -4.85 -3.42 -13.92
C GLU A 159 -5.76 -2.82 -12.83
N ILE A 160 -5.27 -2.73 -11.59
CA ILE A 160 -5.98 -2.07 -10.49
C ILE A 160 -6.21 -0.59 -10.80
N LEU A 161 -5.14 0.11 -11.14
CA LEU A 161 -5.18 1.53 -11.46
C LEU A 161 -6.10 1.79 -12.66
N ALA A 162 -6.04 0.96 -13.70
CA ALA A 162 -6.94 1.02 -14.85
C ALA A 162 -8.42 0.83 -14.45
N ALA A 163 -8.71 -0.13 -13.56
CA ALA A 163 -10.06 -0.33 -13.04
C ALA A 163 -10.53 0.86 -12.18
N ASN A 164 -9.64 1.44 -11.37
CA ASN A 164 -9.96 2.57 -10.50
C ASN A 164 -10.21 3.87 -11.29
N ARG A 165 -9.56 4.06 -12.45
CA ARG A 165 -9.86 5.19 -13.36
C ARG A 165 -11.32 5.24 -13.81
N GLN A 166 -11.98 4.08 -13.89
CA GLN A 166 -13.37 3.97 -14.35
C GLN A 166 -14.39 4.05 -13.20
N ARG A 167 -13.93 4.03 -11.93
CA ARG A 167 -14.81 4.13 -10.76
C ARG A 167 -15.15 5.59 -10.49
N ALA A 168 -16.34 6.03 -10.88
CA ALA A 168 -16.91 7.28 -10.35
C ALA A 168 -16.98 7.24 -8.81
N TYR A 169 -17.08 8.41 -8.17
CA TYR A 169 -17.03 8.76 -6.72
C TYR A 169 -17.56 7.74 -5.66
N ARG A 170 -18.28 6.68 -6.04
CA ARG A 170 -19.09 5.82 -5.16
C ARG A 170 -18.45 4.52 -4.66
N HIS A 171 -17.26 4.11 -5.12
CA HIS A 171 -16.70 2.82 -4.74
C HIS A 171 -15.32 2.91 -4.09
N GLY A 172 -15.29 2.82 -2.74
CA GLY A 172 -14.04 2.57 -2.01
C GLY A 172 -14.14 2.51 -0.47
N GLY A 173 -15.33 2.61 0.12
CA GLY A 173 -15.55 2.34 1.56
C GLY A 173 -15.48 3.56 2.49
N ARG A 174 -15.00 4.72 2.02
CA ARG A 174 -15.05 5.96 2.79
C ARG A 174 -16.41 6.63 2.57
N ARG A 175 -17.35 6.40 3.49
CA ARG A 175 -18.59 7.17 3.56
C ARG A 175 -18.26 8.51 4.22
N THR A 176 -18.54 9.60 3.50
CA THR A 176 -18.58 10.97 4.06
C THR A 176 -19.50 11.04 5.27
#